data_AF-B2FH60-F1
#
_entry.id   AF-B2FH60-F1
#
_cell.length_a   1.000
_cell.length_b   1.000
_cell.length_c   1.000
_cell.angle_alpha   90.00
_cell.angle_beta   90.00
_cell.angle_gamma   90.00
#
_symmetry.space_group_name_H-M   'P 1'
#
loop_
_entity.id
_entity.type
_entity.pdbx_description
1 polymer ?
#
loop_
_entity_poly.entity_id
_entity_poly.type
_entity_poly.pdbx_seq_one_letter_code
_entity_poly.pdbx_strand_id
1 'polypeptide(L)'
;GTVRVDELFGTEFASDKAHGLEYNDSRSNHAMTLTGVNLDKAGEPDRWKVENSWGKDNGKDGYYVASGAWFDRYVQELIIRKEYLDERTLAAVDSEPVTLQPWQPISKVCR
;
A
#
# COMPACT_ATOMS: atom_id res chain seq x y z
N GLY A 1 -14.75 -13.40 -10.10
CA GLY A 1 -14.07 -13.09 -11.37
C GLY A 1 -13.47 -11.70 -11.25
N THR A 2 -12.30 -11.48 -11.84
CA THR A 2 -11.71 -10.15 -11.98
C THR A 2 -12.18 -9.51 -13.28
N VAL A 3 -12.46 -8.21 -13.27
CA VAL A 3 -12.87 -7.46 -14.48
C VAL A 3 -11.67 -6.63 -14.95
N ARG A 4 -11.36 -6.71 -16.24
CA ARG A 4 -10.43 -5.80 -16.93
C ARG A 4 -11.21 -4.56 -17.35
N VAL A 5 -11.22 -3.56 -16.47
CA VAL A 5 -12.04 -2.33 -16.62
C VAL A 5 -11.62 -1.54 -17.86
N ASP A 6 -10.33 -1.55 -18.17
CA ASP A 6 -9.73 -0.99 -19.37
C ASP A 6 -10.34 -1.58 -20.65
N GLU A 7 -10.38 -2.92 -20.74
CA GLU A 7 -10.93 -3.64 -21.89
C GLU A 7 -12.45 -3.48 -21.98
N LEU A 8 -13.15 -3.43 -20.84
CA LEU A 8 -14.60 -3.29 -20.79
C LEU A 8 -15.10 -1.96 -21.38
N PHE A 9 -14.38 -0.87 -21.10
CA PHE A 9 -14.76 0.47 -21.55
C PHE A 9 -13.94 1.00 -22.73
N GLY A 10 -12.95 0.22 -23.21
CA GLY A 10 -12.06 0.64 -24.28
C GLY A 10 -11.29 1.92 -23.96
N THR A 11 -10.95 2.13 -22.68
CA THR A 11 -10.28 3.35 -22.18
C THR A 11 -9.14 2.96 -21.25
N GLU A 12 -8.01 3.65 -21.37
CA GLU A 12 -6.82 3.39 -20.54
C GLU A 12 -6.87 4.16 -19.22
N PHE A 13 -6.49 3.50 -18.12
CA PHE A 13 -6.37 4.08 -16.78
C PHE A 13 -4.89 4.11 -16.35
N ALA A 14 -4.08 4.90 -17.06
CA ALA A 14 -2.61 4.90 -16.98
C ALA A 14 -2.00 5.74 -15.84
N SER A 15 -2.77 6.11 -14.81
CA SER A 15 -2.23 6.89 -13.69
C SER A 15 -1.19 6.06 -12.93
N ASP A 16 -0.07 6.68 -12.53
CA ASP A 16 0.95 6.07 -11.67
C ASP A 16 0.80 6.52 -10.20
N LYS A 17 1.70 6.08 -9.32
CA LYS A 17 1.64 6.39 -7.89
C LYS A 17 1.80 7.87 -7.59
N ALA A 18 2.71 8.54 -8.29
CA ALA A 18 2.94 9.97 -8.09
C ALA A 18 1.73 10.77 -8.54
N HIS A 19 1.22 10.50 -9.74
CA HIS A 19 0.04 11.15 -10.30
C HIS A 19 -1.19 10.90 -9.42
N GLY A 20 -1.38 9.67 -8.95
CA GLY A 20 -2.50 9.33 -8.07
C GLY A 20 -2.47 10.05 -6.72
N LEU A 21 -1.30 10.34 -6.18
CA LEU A 21 -1.16 11.18 -4.98
C LEU A 21 -1.43 12.66 -5.32
N GLU A 22 -0.76 13.20 -6.33
CA GLU A 22 -0.85 14.61 -6.73
C GLU A 22 -2.30 15.02 -7.06
N TYR A 23 -3.02 14.17 -7.79
CA TYR A 23 -4.40 14.41 -8.22
C TYR A 23 -5.44 13.77 -7.31
N ASN A 24 -5.04 13.36 -6.08
CA ASN A 24 -5.96 12.95 -5.02
C ASN A 24 -6.75 11.64 -5.28
N ASP A 25 -6.37 10.89 -6.32
CA ASP A 25 -7.02 9.70 -6.86
C ASP A 25 -6.68 8.43 -6.04
N SER A 26 -5.47 8.31 -5.53
CA SER A 26 -4.98 7.10 -4.84
C SER A 26 -4.37 7.36 -3.47
N ARG A 27 -5.07 8.11 -2.61
CA ARG A 27 -4.65 8.40 -1.22
C ARG A 27 -4.88 7.24 -0.27
N SER A 28 -4.06 7.12 0.77
CA SER A 28 -4.26 6.18 1.87
C SER A 28 -5.65 6.40 2.51
N ASN A 29 -6.37 5.30 2.74
CA ASN A 29 -7.75 5.34 3.22
C ASN A 29 -8.08 4.31 4.30
N HIS A 30 -7.23 3.32 4.53
CA HIS A 30 -7.50 2.20 5.43
C HIS A 30 -6.20 1.60 5.96
N ALA A 31 -6.21 1.16 7.22
CA ALA A 31 -5.09 0.48 7.86
C ALA A 31 -5.41 -1.01 8.04
N MET A 32 -4.46 -1.87 7.70
CA MET A 32 -4.57 -3.34 7.77
C MET A 32 -3.25 -3.94 8.23
N THR A 33 -3.25 -5.24 8.56
CA THR A 33 -2.06 -5.93 9.07
C THR A 33 -1.54 -6.95 8.05
N LEU A 34 -0.25 -6.84 7.67
CA LEU A 34 0.42 -7.89 6.89
C LEU A 34 0.77 -9.05 7.82
N THR A 35 0.28 -10.25 7.52
CA THR A 35 0.48 -11.47 8.35
C THR A 35 1.23 -12.58 7.64
N GLY A 36 1.63 -12.35 6.38
CA GLY A 36 2.45 -13.29 5.62
C GLY A 36 2.84 -12.72 4.26
N VAL A 37 3.88 -13.28 3.69
CA VAL A 37 4.39 -12.97 2.35
C VAL A 37 4.68 -14.27 1.63
N ASN A 38 4.37 -14.32 0.34
CA ASN A 38 4.85 -15.36 -0.55
C ASN A 38 6.00 -14.80 -1.38
N LEU A 39 7.10 -15.56 -1.43
CA LEU A 39 8.23 -15.25 -2.29
C LEU A 39 8.18 -16.15 -3.52
N ASP A 40 8.53 -15.59 -4.67
CA ASP A 40 8.66 -16.33 -5.92
C ASP A 40 9.97 -17.16 -5.95
N LYS A 41 10.28 -17.75 -7.11
CA LYS A 41 11.51 -18.56 -7.27
C LYS A 41 12.80 -17.75 -7.19
N ALA A 42 12.74 -16.45 -7.44
CA ALA A 42 13.88 -15.53 -7.33
C ALA A 42 14.05 -15.01 -5.89
N GLY A 43 13.06 -15.23 -5.02
CA GLY A 43 13.04 -14.72 -3.65
C GLY A 43 12.31 -13.38 -3.52
N GLU A 44 11.64 -12.91 -4.57
CA GLU A 44 10.93 -11.63 -4.59
C GLU A 44 9.47 -11.78 -4.14
N PRO A 45 8.90 -10.80 -3.40
CA PRO A 45 7.53 -10.87 -2.93
C PRO A 45 6.51 -10.73 -4.07
N ASP A 46 5.72 -11.78 -4.35
CA ASP A 46 4.69 -11.75 -5.39
C ASP A 46 3.26 -11.54 -4.85
N ARG A 47 3.01 -11.85 -3.56
CA ARG A 47 1.76 -11.58 -2.86
C ARG A 47 1.91 -11.54 -1.34
N TRP A 48 1.02 -10.78 -0.71
CA TRP A 48 0.94 -10.54 0.72
C TRP A 48 -0.39 -11.06 1.28
N LYS A 49 -0.33 -11.70 2.44
CA LYS A 49 -1.51 -12.06 3.23
C LYS A 49 -1.85 -10.89 4.14
N VAL A 50 -3.08 -10.39 4.01
CA VAL A 50 -3.55 -9.18 4.70
C VAL A 50 -4.70 -9.56 5.63
N GLU A 51 -4.56 -9.27 6.92
CA GLU A 51 -5.64 -9.34 7.90
C GLU A 51 -6.40 -8.02 7.91
N ASN A 52 -7.73 -8.10 7.82
CA ASN A 52 -8.61 -6.95 7.85
C ASN A 52 -9.48 -6.96 9.11
N SER A 53 -10.06 -5.80 9.46
CA SER A 53 -10.86 -5.59 10.68
C SER A 53 -12.38 -5.74 10.47
N TRP A 54 -12.82 -6.21 9.30
CA TRP A 54 -14.24 -6.27 8.92
C TRP A 54 -14.93 -7.60 9.28
N GLY A 55 -14.34 -8.40 10.17
CA GLY A 55 -14.92 -9.69 10.59
C GLY A 55 -14.71 -10.82 9.57
N LYS A 56 -15.09 -12.04 9.97
CA LYS A 56 -14.76 -13.29 9.26
C LYS A 56 -15.55 -13.50 7.97
N ASP A 57 -16.73 -12.88 7.86
CA ASP A 57 -17.60 -13.01 6.68
C ASP A 57 -17.05 -12.24 5.46
N ASN A 58 -16.03 -11.40 5.67
CA ASN A 58 -15.36 -10.65 4.63
C ASN A 58 -14.07 -11.32 4.15
N GLY A 59 -13.86 -11.36 2.83
CA GLY A 59 -12.70 -12.03 2.23
C GLY A 59 -12.74 -13.54 2.47
N LYS A 60 -11.58 -14.11 2.82
CA LYS A 60 -11.46 -15.51 3.24
C LYS A 60 -11.19 -15.55 4.75
N ASP A 61 -12.26 -15.75 5.53
CA ASP A 61 -12.20 -15.83 6.99
C ASP A 61 -11.57 -14.56 7.63
N GLY A 62 -11.82 -13.38 7.05
CA GLY A 62 -11.26 -12.09 7.47
C GLY A 62 -9.95 -11.68 6.78
N TYR A 63 -9.40 -12.56 5.92
CA TYR A 63 -8.14 -12.31 5.22
C TYR A 63 -8.32 -12.02 3.73
N TYR A 64 -7.41 -11.19 3.21
CA TYR A 64 -7.27 -10.85 1.81
C TYR A 64 -5.88 -11.22 1.31
N VAL A 65 -5.75 -11.32 -0.01
CA VAL A 65 -4.46 -11.48 -0.70
C VAL A 65 -4.24 -10.26 -1.57
N ALA A 66 -3.13 -9.57 -1.36
CA ALA A 66 -2.69 -8.45 -2.19
C ALA A 66 -1.51 -8.88 -3.06
N SER A 67 -1.55 -8.65 -4.37
CA SER A 67 -0.39 -8.92 -5.24
C SER A 67 0.75 -7.94 -4.96
N GLY A 68 1.98 -8.29 -5.35
CA GLY A 68 3.12 -7.37 -5.31
C GLY A 68 2.84 -6.08 -6.10
N ALA A 69 2.27 -6.19 -7.30
CA ALA A 69 1.89 -5.02 -8.10
C ALA A 69 0.84 -4.12 -7.41
N TRP A 70 -0.12 -4.70 -6.68
CA TRP A 70 -1.07 -3.91 -5.90
C TRP A 70 -0.39 -3.20 -4.73
N PHE A 71 0.52 -3.91 -4.05
CA PHE A 71 1.31 -3.36 -2.95
C PHE A 71 2.10 -2.12 -3.41
N ASP A 72 2.85 -2.26 -4.50
CA ASP A 72 3.66 -1.18 -5.06
C ASP A 72 2.81 0.04 -5.43
N ARG A 73 1.65 -0.21 -6.05
CA ARG A 73 0.77 0.85 -6.55
C ARG A 73 0.05 1.61 -5.44
N TYR A 74 -0.42 0.93 -4.39
CA TYR A 74 -1.41 1.50 -3.46
C TYR A 74 -0.96 1.62 -2.00
N VAL A 75 0.00 0.83 -1.53
CA VAL A 75 0.51 0.95 -0.15
C VAL A 75 1.38 2.20 -0.05
N GLN A 76 1.03 3.12 0.85
CA GLN A 76 1.78 4.36 1.08
C GLN A 76 2.66 4.31 2.32
N GLU A 77 2.23 3.62 3.36
CA GLU A 77 2.85 3.66 4.67
C GLU A 77 2.99 2.26 5.26
N LEU A 78 4.08 2.05 6.01
CA LEU A 78 4.34 0.86 6.80
C LEU A 78 4.90 1.29 8.15
N ILE A 79 4.60 0.52 9.18
CA ILE A 79 5.18 0.71 10.52
C ILE A 79 6.12 -0.46 10.77
N ILE A 80 7.41 -0.15 10.88
CA ILE A 80 8.49 -1.13 11.03
C ILE A 80 9.26 -0.83 12.31
N ARG A 81 9.67 -1.86 13.04
CA ARG A 81 10.50 -1.71 14.24
C ARG A 81 11.90 -1.22 13.82
N LYS A 82 12.42 -0.19 14.52
CA LYS A 82 13.68 0.49 14.17
C LYS A 82 14.88 -0.45 14.00
N GLU A 83 14.94 -1.55 14.75
CA GLU A 83 16.02 -2.53 14.67
C GLU A 83 16.10 -3.31 13.35
N TYR A 84 15.07 -3.22 12.50
CA TYR A 84 15.08 -3.80 11.16
C TYR A 84 15.46 -2.79 10.06
N LEU A 85 15.69 -1.51 10.42
CA LEU A 85 16.06 -0.48 9.45
C LEU A 85 17.57 -0.47 9.24
N ASP A 86 17.99 -0.22 7.99
CA ASP A 86 19.40 0.03 7.70
C ASP A 86 19.87 1.38 8.27
N GLU A 87 21.19 1.55 8.37
CA GLU A 87 21.80 2.75 8.94
C GLU A 87 21.35 4.04 8.23
N ARG A 88 21.19 3.98 6.90
CA ARG A 88 20.77 5.12 6.08
C ARG A 88 19.34 5.55 6.43
N THR A 89 18.43 4.61 6.55
CA THR A 89 17.01 4.86 6.84
C THR A 89 16.86 5.32 8.29
N LEU A 90 17.62 4.74 9.22
CA LEU A 90 17.62 5.17 10.61
C LEU A 90 18.11 6.62 10.76
N ALA A 91 19.18 7.01 10.04
CA ALA A 91 19.66 8.39 10.03
C ALA A 91 18.62 9.39 9.48
N ALA A 92 17.77 8.97 8.54
CA ALA A 92 16.69 9.81 8.03
C ALA A 92 15.60 10.09 9.09
N VAL A 93 15.36 9.17 10.02
CA VAL A 93 14.41 9.36 11.14
C VAL A 93 14.84 10.51 12.06
N ASP A 94 16.15 10.70 12.23
CA ASP A 94 16.71 11.73 13.11
C ASP A 94 17.01 13.06 12.38
N SER A 95 16.70 13.15 11.08
CA SER A 95 16.90 14.36 10.28
C SER A 95 15.79 15.39 10.47
N GLU A 96 16.06 16.66 10.13
CA GLU A 96 15.05 17.73 10.18
C GLU A 96 13.86 17.38 9.26
N PRO A 97 12.63 17.29 9.78
CA PRO A 97 11.48 16.89 8.98
C PRO A 97 11.10 17.96 7.96
N VAL A 98 10.67 17.51 6.78
CA VAL A 98 10.08 18.41 5.78
C VAL A 98 8.69 18.81 6.25
N THR A 99 8.48 20.10 6.48
CA THR A 99 7.15 20.64 6.83
C THR A 99 6.24 20.63 5.61
N LEU A 100 5.06 20.03 5.76
CA LEU A 100 4.05 19.93 4.72
C LEU A 100 2.83 20.80 5.08
N GLN A 101 2.13 21.27 4.05
CA GLN A 101 0.86 21.95 4.24
C GLN A 101 -0.22 20.95 4.65
N PRO A 102 -1.20 21.33 5.51
CA PRO A 102 -2.22 20.41 6.02
C PRO A 102 -3.09 19.71 4.97
N TRP A 103 -3.15 20.24 3.75
CA TRP A 103 -3.95 19.69 2.64
C TRP A 103 -3.14 18.85 1.65
N GLN A 104 -1.82 18.67 1.85
CA GLN A 104 -1.01 17.85 0.95
C GLN A 104 -1.41 16.36 1.04
N PRO A 105 -1.46 15.65 -0.10
CA PRO A 105 -2.14 14.35 -0.22
C PRO A 105 -1.31 13.15 0.25
N ILE A 106 -0.36 13.33 1.18
CA ILE A 106 0.59 12.27 1.58
C ILE A 106 -0.07 11.21 2.46
N SER A 107 -0.93 11.65 3.39
CA SER A 107 -1.55 10.77 4.36
C SER A 107 -2.89 11.33 4.81
N LYS A 108 -3.81 10.44 5.16
CA LYS A 108 -5.05 10.80 5.86
C LYS A 108 -5.19 9.87 7.05
N VAL A 109 -5.68 10.40 8.17
CA VAL A 109 -6.05 9.59 9.32
C VAL A 109 -7.05 8.52 8.87
N CYS A 110 -6.63 7.25 8.92
CA CYS A 110 -7.52 6.11 8.78
C CYS A 110 -8.54 6.19 9.93
N ARG A 111 -9.83 6.21 9.59
CA ARG A 111 -10.93 6.24 10.57
C ARG A 111 -11.60 4.90 10.64
#